data_AF-A0A7C3VAV1-F1
#
_entry.id   AF-A0A7C3VAV1-F1
#
_cell.length_a   1.000
_cell.length_b   1.000
_cell.length_c   1.000
_cell.angle_alpha   90.00
_cell.angle_beta   90.00
_cell.angle_gamma   90.00
#
_symmetry.space_group_name_H-M   'P 1'
#
loop_
_entity.id
_entity.type
_entity.pdbx_description
1 polymer ?
#
loop_
_entity_poly.entity_id
_entity_poly.type
_entity_poly.pdbx_seq_one_letter_code
_entity_poly.pdbx_strand_id
1 'polypeptide(L)'
;MRWEEVEEKIHACLIGAAIGAELGFARVMKPEICHAETPDDLEKLNLSPLADYREEAGRVHFRKLLPLITLGISAYLDKKGRVVPEDFAQHLMNDAEIAGPVFYWDTFHTTQEILKEGMNPRISGLGNAPCGLICASMPAVGIYHLADPEYAYLDGVELASVTQPRLGADWAGLCAAAIAAAFIPDTCPEKISETVLKIAFENNKNVFYQLNSHNIAASVSLQAGQQKFAEWWFWRGGRLVPGRETNWVAYNPIWFVLPLLAGCNGDGRKMFSYLSGVPDSEYSFACHGFSVAHIVAGAIAGALNGKKAFPDQWLSWAQPIAERWFKISDIVRNRLKIERENARTIVRLVETRRPGSETFLEDKIRGCLLAGAIGNAMGSPVEGRFYWEIDKKYPKGITGILDPKRLEGEDDNQMGMHLVETYIERRGKPVMARHFGNTWKNRLNRDHFFALCMGNAYDLITNGWDPRITGHWSVVTGSTVMCMEPVGIYHMLDSEYAQIDATAISYMYQRGLDVMAAAILSAAVAEAFSPDASVESVCKAALKWAPAKPFRTFDRRPFKSPR
;
A
#
# COMPACT_ATOMS: atom_id res chain seq x y z
N MET A 1 -18.12 -16.80 -4.21
CA MET A 1 -18.22 -17.18 -2.80
C MET A 1 -19.37 -16.43 -2.17
N ARG A 2 -20.11 -17.06 -1.25
CA ARG A 2 -21.06 -16.35 -0.39
C ARG A 2 -20.30 -15.51 0.65
N TRP A 3 -20.94 -14.51 1.24
CA TRP A 3 -20.25 -13.65 2.21
C TRP A 3 -19.74 -14.45 3.41
N GLU A 4 -20.51 -15.41 3.89
CA GLU A 4 -20.17 -16.24 5.05
C GLU A 4 -18.86 -17.01 4.82
N GLU A 5 -18.59 -17.45 3.58
CA GLU A 5 -17.35 -18.12 3.20
C GLU A 5 -16.16 -17.15 3.16
N VAL A 6 -16.39 -15.90 2.72
CA VAL A 6 -15.37 -14.84 2.74
C VAL A 6 -15.02 -14.46 4.17
N GLU A 7 -16.03 -14.27 5.01
CA GLU A 7 -15.88 -13.94 6.43
C GLU A 7 -15.14 -15.04 7.19
N GLU A 8 -15.46 -16.32 6.94
CA GLU A 8 -14.72 -17.44 7.51
C GLU A 8 -13.24 -17.40 7.14
N LYS A 9 -12.92 -17.13 5.86
CA LYS A 9 -11.53 -17.00 5.39
C LYS A 9 -10.81 -15.79 5.99
N ILE A 10 -11.49 -14.66 6.19
CA ILE A 10 -10.93 -13.50 6.91
C ILE A 10 -10.58 -13.89 8.35
N HIS A 11 -11.50 -14.56 9.05
CA HIS A 11 -11.25 -15.02 10.42
C HIS A 11 -10.10 -16.04 10.46
N ALA A 12 -10.04 -16.97 9.51
CA ALA A 12 -8.95 -17.94 9.41
C ALA A 12 -7.60 -17.27 9.11
N CYS A 13 -7.55 -16.24 8.26
CA CYS A 13 -6.36 -15.43 8.00
C CYS A 13 -5.85 -14.78 9.31
N LEU A 14 -6.75 -14.18 10.10
CA LEU A 14 -6.40 -13.55 11.38
C LEU A 14 -5.97 -14.56 12.45
N ILE A 15 -6.64 -15.71 12.51
CA ILE A 15 -6.23 -16.83 13.38
C ILE A 15 -4.84 -17.33 12.98
N GLY A 16 -4.58 -17.51 11.68
CA GLY A 16 -3.26 -17.90 11.18
C GLY A 16 -2.17 -16.89 11.53
N ALA A 17 -2.47 -15.59 11.43
CA ALA A 17 -1.57 -14.52 11.88
C ALA A 17 -1.28 -14.61 13.39
N ALA A 18 -2.29 -14.88 14.23
CA ALA A 18 -2.10 -15.10 15.67
C ALA A 18 -1.25 -16.34 15.96
N ILE A 19 -1.50 -17.46 15.27
CA ILE A 19 -0.67 -18.67 15.37
C ILE A 19 0.78 -18.34 15.03
N GLY A 20 0.99 -17.63 13.92
CA GLY A 20 2.33 -17.24 13.48
C GLY A 20 3.05 -16.33 14.46
N ALA A 21 2.34 -15.38 15.09
CA ALA A 21 2.91 -14.52 16.11
C ALA A 21 3.39 -15.30 17.35
N GLU A 22 2.62 -16.30 17.79
CA GLU A 22 2.95 -17.14 18.94
C GLU A 22 4.07 -18.14 18.65
N LEU A 23 3.96 -18.91 17.55
CA LEU A 23 4.97 -19.92 17.19
C LEU A 23 6.29 -19.26 16.76
N GLY A 24 6.21 -18.15 16.03
CA GLY A 24 7.39 -17.38 15.66
C GLY A 24 8.11 -16.77 16.87
N PHE A 25 7.37 -16.36 17.90
CA PHE A 25 7.95 -15.94 19.16
C PHE A 25 8.58 -17.10 19.93
N ALA A 26 7.93 -18.27 19.96
CA ALA A 26 8.47 -19.48 20.57
C ALA A 26 9.82 -19.88 19.96
N ARG A 27 9.92 -19.86 18.63
CA ARG A 27 11.15 -20.12 17.88
C ARG A 27 12.31 -19.18 18.26
N VAL A 28 12.00 -17.92 18.57
CA VAL A 28 13.00 -16.92 18.95
C VAL A 28 13.42 -17.10 20.41
N MET A 29 12.47 -17.28 21.32
CA MET A 29 12.78 -17.27 22.75
C MET A 29 13.22 -18.62 23.32
N LYS A 30 12.84 -19.72 22.68
CA LYS A 30 13.22 -21.09 23.05
C LYS A 30 13.50 -21.93 21.80
N PRO A 31 14.56 -21.61 21.04
CA PRO A 31 14.87 -22.33 19.78
C PRO A 31 15.01 -23.85 19.96
N GLU A 32 15.38 -24.31 21.15
CA GLU A 32 15.52 -25.74 21.50
C GLU A 32 14.22 -26.55 21.37
N ILE A 33 13.05 -25.94 21.57
CA ILE A 33 11.75 -26.65 21.42
C ILE A 33 11.28 -26.71 19.96
N CYS A 34 11.95 -25.97 19.08
CA CYS A 34 11.69 -25.92 17.66
C CYS A 34 12.80 -26.61 16.85
N HIS A 35 13.78 -27.23 17.49
CA HIS A 35 14.97 -27.76 16.83
C HIS A 35 14.67 -29.07 16.09
N ALA A 36 15.03 -29.12 14.81
CA ALA A 36 15.11 -30.36 14.04
C ALA A 36 16.57 -30.71 13.73
N GLU A 37 16.95 -31.97 13.92
CA GLU A 37 18.32 -32.45 13.66
C GLU A 37 18.52 -32.81 12.19
N THR A 38 17.46 -33.33 11.55
CA THR A 38 17.47 -33.74 10.14
C THR A 38 16.28 -33.15 9.39
N PRO A 39 16.33 -33.09 8.04
CA PRO A 39 15.17 -32.69 7.23
C PRO A 39 13.90 -33.48 7.55
N ASP A 40 14.02 -34.76 7.89
CA ASP A 40 12.88 -35.65 8.20
C ASP A 40 12.17 -35.28 9.52
N ASP A 41 12.84 -34.54 10.39
CA ASP A 41 12.29 -34.16 11.69
C ASP A 41 11.41 -32.91 11.60
N LEU A 42 11.50 -32.14 10.52
CA LEU A 42 10.69 -30.93 10.30
C LEU A 42 9.19 -31.22 10.44
N GLU A 43 8.68 -32.26 9.78
CA GLU A 43 7.26 -32.62 9.82
C GLU A 43 6.84 -33.26 11.16
N LYS A 44 7.79 -33.70 11.99
CA LYS A 44 7.56 -34.31 13.31
C LYS A 44 7.55 -33.29 14.46
N LEU A 45 7.93 -32.04 14.19
CA LEU A 45 7.97 -30.98 15.21
C LEU A 45 6.59 -30.79 15.86
N ASN A 46 6.60 -30.78 17.20
CA ASN A 46 5.42 -30.48 18.00
C ASN A 46 5.47 -29.03 18.47
N LEU A 47 5.09 -28.11 17.58
CA LEU A 47 5.14 -26.68 17.88
C LEU A 47 4.00 -26.26 18.83
N SER A 48 4.36 -25.45 19.82
CA SER A 48 3.43 -24.91 20.81
C SER A 48 3.82 -23.49 21.23
N PRO A 49 2.84 -22.67 21.66
CA PRO A 49 3.11 -21.32 22.16
C PRO A 49 3.84 -21.37 23.51
N LEU A 50 4.60 -20.31 23.82
CA LEU A 50 5.21 -20.13 25.14
C LEU A 50 4.23 -19.44 26.10
N ALA A 51 3.40 -20.23 26.79
CA ALA A 51 2.40 -19.71 27.73
C ALA A 51 3.03 -19.05 28.98
N ASP A 52 4.12 -19.62 29.50
CA ASP A 52 4.72 -19.22 30.79
C ASP A 52 5.87 -18.20 30.66
N TYR A 53 6.10 -17.64 29.47
CA TYR A 53 7.18 -16.67 29.26
C TYR A 53 6.89 -15.35 29.98
N ARG A 54 7.89 -14.84 30.72
CA ARG A 54 7.85 -13.53 31.38
C ARG A 54 9.02 -12.68 30.93
N GLU A 55 8.74 -11.42 30.59
CA GLU A 55 9.76 -10.46 30.23
C GLU A 55 10.67 -10.15 31.44
N GLU A 56 11.98 -10.12 31.20
CA GLU A 56 12.96 -9.68 32.18
C GLU A 56 12.96 -8.15 32.27
N ALA A 57 12.75 -7.62 33.48
CA ALA A 57 12.74 -6.17 33.70
C ALA A 57 14.08 -5.54 33.29
N GLY A 58 14.03 -4.49 32.45
CA GLY A 58 15.21 -3.79 31.95
C GLY A 58 15.97 -4.51 30.83
N ARG A 59 15.53 -5.71 30.41
CA ARG A 59 16.17 -6.49 29.33
C ARG A 59 15.13 -7.18 28.44
N VAL A 60 14.34 -6.39 27.73
CA VAL A 60 13.38 -6.91 26.75
C VAL A 60 13.97 -6.79 25.35
N HIS A 61 14.55 -7.89 24.86
CA HIS A 61 15.04 -7.95 23.48
C HIS A 61 13.86 -8.12 22.51
N PHE A 62 13.02 -9.12 22.75
CA PHE A 62 11.86 -9.44 21.92
C PHE A 62 10.56 -9.46 22.70
N ARG A 63 9.48 -9.16 21.98
CA ARG A 63 8.11 -9.33 22.40
C ARG A 63 7.30 -9.95 21.27
N LYS A 64 6.22 -10.65 21.64
CA LYS A 64 5.22 -11.13 20.68
C LYS A 64 4.74 -9.98 19.80
N LEU A 65 4.64 -10.19 18.48
CA LEU A 65 4.29 -9.14 17.51
C LEU A 65 2.77 -8.88 17.40
N LEU A 66 1.97 -9.36 18.37
CA LEU A 66 0.54 -9.09 18.44
C LEU A 66 0.18 -7.58 18.44
N PRO A 67 0.97 -6.68 19.04
CA PRO A 67 0.75 -5.24 18.94
C PRO A 67 0.83 -4.73 17.49
N LEU A 68 1.76 -5.23 16.67
CA LEU A 68 1.88 -4.80 15.27
C LEU A 68 0.71 -5.30 14.40
N ILE A 69 0.20 -6.52 14.64
CA ILE A 69 -1.03 -6.99 14.00
C ILE A 69 -2.20 -6.07 14.41
N THR A 70 -2.29 -5.74 15.70
CA THR A 70 -3.36 -4.89 16.26
C THR A 70 -3.27 -3.44 15.74
N LEU A 71 -2.07 -2.89 15.57
CA LEU A 71 -1.84 -1.58 14.96
C LEU A 71 -2.45 -1.51 13.56
N GLY A 72 -2.16 -2.51 12.72
CA GLY A 72 -2.71 -2.59 11.36
C GLY A 72 -4.23 -2.60 11.37
N ILE A 73 -4.84 -3.44 12.21
CA ILE A 73 -6.28 -3.67 12.22
C ILE A 73 -7.04 -2.49 12.86
N SER A 74 -6.53 -1.94 13.97
CA SER A 74 -7.15 -0.81 14.65
C SER A 74 -7.22 0.44 13.77
N ALA A 75 -6.21 0.68 12.92
CA ALA A 75 -6.25 1.79 11.97
C ALA A 75 -7.48 1.69 11.03
N TYR A 76 -7.81 0.50 10.53
CA TYR A 76 -9.00 0.30 9.70
C TYR A 76 -10.31 0.37 10.50
N LEU A 77 -10.32 -0.13 11.74
CA LEU A 77 -11.51 -0.09 12.61
C LEU A 77 -11.89 1.34 12.98
N ASP A 78 -10.90 2.20 13.26
CA ASP A 78 -11.13 3.59 13.62
C ASP A 78 -11.45 4.43 12.38
N LYS A 79 -10.74 4.20 11.26
CA LYS A 79 -11.02 4.87 9.99
C LYS A 79 -12.39 4.52 9.41
N LYS A 80 -12.80 3.26 9.55
CA LYS A 80 -14.02 2.68 8.94
C LYS A 80 -14.05 2.80 7.40
N GLY A 81 -12.89 2.76 6.77
CA GLY A 81 -12.68 2.97 5.35
C GLY A 81 -11.23 2.69 4.98
N ARG A 82 -10.77 3.23 3.85
CA ARG A 82 -9.40 3.03 3.38
C ARG A 82 -8.44 3.88 4.21
N VAL A 83 -7.44 3.25 4.80
CA VAL A 83 -6.45 3.89 5.70
C VAL A 83 -5.37 4.56 4.86
N VAL A 84 -4.95 5.77 5.25
CA VAL A 84 -3.81 6.49 4.66
C VAL A 84 -2.63 6.60 5.64
N PRO A 85 -1.41 6.97 5.19
CA PRO A 85 -0.24 7.13 6.07
C PRO A 85 -0.51 8.02 7.29
N GLU A 86 -1.28 9.10 7.11
CA GLU A 86 -1.66 10.01 8.19
C GLU A 86 -2.55 9.35 9.25
N ASP A 87 -3.50 8.50 8.84
CA ASP A 87 -4.35 7.74 9.77
C ASP A 87 -3.49 6.70 10.52
N PHE A 88 -2.67 5.93 9.79
CA PHE A 88 -1.81 4.89 10.37
C PHE A 88 -0.79 5.46 11.36
N ALA A 89 -0.17 6.60 11.03
CA ALA A 89 0.76 7.28 11.90
C ALA A 89 0.11 7.76 13.21
N GLN A 90 -1.14 8.22 13.17
CA GLN A 90 -1.85 8.67 14.37
C GLN A 90 -2.01 7.54 15.40
N HIS A 91 -2.27 6.32 14.92
CA HIS A 91 -2.31 5.12 15.76
C HIS A 91 -0.93 4.74 16.28
N LEU A 92 0.05 4.62 15.37
CA LEU A 92 1.42 4.24 15.74
C LEU A 92 2.01 5.22 16.77
N MET A 93 1.86 6.53 16.56
CA MET A 93 2.46 7.59 17.36
C MET A 93 2.15 7.46 18.86
N ASN A 94 0.97 6.95 19.22
CA ASN A 94 0.51 6.88 20.61
C ASN A 94 0.31 5.44 21.13
N ASP A 95 0.76 4.44 20.37
CA ASP A 95 0.63 3.04 20.77
C ASP A 95 1.56 2.71 21.94
N ALA A 96 0.98 2.47 23.11
CA ALA A 96 1.71 2.22 24.36
C ALA A 96 2.37 0.83 24.40
N GLU A 97 1.83 -0.17 23.69
CA GLU A 97 2.42 -1.50 23.65
C GLU A 97 3.69 -1.48 22.78
N ILE A 98 3.64 -0.78 21.64
CA ILE A 98 4.78 -0.56 20.74
C ILE A 98 5.84 0.35 21.37
N ALA A 99 5.44 1.31 22.20
CA ALA A 99 6.36 2.17 22.95
C ALA A 99 7.06 1.44 24.13
N GLY A 100 6.75 0.16 24.36
CA GLY A 100 7.42 -0.62 25.40
C GLY A 100 8.93 -0.78 25.11
N PRO A 101 9.77 -1.06 26.13
CA PRO A 101 11.23 -1.01 26.01
C PRO A 101 11.82 -2.25 25.28
N VAL A 102 11.33 -2.56 24.09
CA VAL A 102 11.73 -3.70 23.27
C VAL A 102 12.90 -3.27 22.38
N PHE A 103 14.12 -3.72 22.70
CA PHE A 103 15.35 -3.29 22.01
C PHE A 103 15.26 -3.42 20.49
N TYR A 104 14.65 -4.50 20.00
CA TYR A 104 14.55 -4.76 18.57
C TYR A 104 13.40 -4.01 17.85
N TRP A 105 12.65 -3.16 18.55
CA TRP A 105 11.62 -2.29 17.98
C TRP A 105 12.08 -0.83 17.83
N ASP A 106 13.39 -0.57 17.91
CA ASP A 106 13.96 0.78 17.95
C ASP A 106 13.59 1.68 16.76
N THR A 107 13.35 1.08 15.59
CA THR A 107 12.85 1.80 14.41
C THR A 107 11.46 2.39 14.66
N PHE A 108 10.59 1.69 15.40
CA PHE A 108 9.28 2.22 15.79
C PHE A 108 9.39 3.28 16.88
N HIS A 109 10.29 3.12 17.86
CA HIS A 109 10.50 4.14 18.90
C HIS A 109 10.95 5.46 18.27
N THR A 110 11.96 5.41 17.39
CA THR A 110 12.44 6.57 16.63
C THR A 110 11.30 7.20 15.82
N THR A 111 10.51 6.38 15.12
CA THR A 111 9.35 6.87 14.36
C THR A 111 8.29 7.52 15.26
N GLN A 112 7.97 6.93 16.42
CA GLN A 112 7.02 7.51 17.37
C GLN A 112 7.51 8.87 17.88
N GLU A 113 8.80 9.01 18.19
CA GLU A 113 9.39 10.27 18.63
C GLU A 113 9.28 11.36 17.56
N ILE A 114 9.78 11.12 16.34
CA ILE A 114 9.75 12.15 15.29
C ILE A 114 8.32 12.50 14.84
N LEU A 115 7.37 11.55 14.91
CA LEU A 115 5.95 11.84 14.65
C LEU A 115 5.38 12.78 15.73
N LYS A 116 5.72 12.58 17.01
CA LYS A 116 5.32 13.49 18.10
C LYS A 116 5.92 14.88 17.95
N GLU A 117 7.13 14.98 17.38
CA GLU A 117 7.78 16.26 17.03
C GLU A 117 7.16 16.92 15.78
N GLY A 118 6.21 16.27 15.10
CA GLY A 118 5.46 16.83 13.97
C GLY A 118 6.05 16.49 12.58
N MET A 119 6.90 15.48 12.48
CA MET A 119 7.35 14.95 11.20
C MET A 119 6.15 14.49 10.35
N ASN A 120 6.16 14.79 9.05
CA ASN A 120 5.11 14.31 8.16
C ASN A 120 5.18 12.77 8.03
N PRO A 121 4.05 12.04 8.25
CA PRO A 121 3.98 10.58 8.15
C PRO A 121 4.56 9.97 6.88
N ARG A 122 4.52 10.67 5.75
CA ARG A 122 4.99 10.14 4.45
C ARG A 122 6.52 10.11 4.32
N ILE A 123 7.23 10.77 5.23
CA ILE A 123 8.70 10.82 5.25
C ILE A 123 9.30 10.37 6.59
N SER A 124 8.48 10.04 7.59
CA SER A 124 8.97 9.61 8.91
C SER A 124 9.79 8.31 8.86
N GLY A 125 9.49 7.40 7.92
CA GLY A 125 10.24 6.16 7.77
C GLY A 125 11.55 6.28 6.98
N LEU A 126 11.84 7.45 6.39
CA LEU A 126 12.93 7.60 5.40
C LEU A 126 14.32 7.30 5.98
N GLY A 127 14.56 7.68 7.24
CA GLY A 127 15.86 7.52 7.92
C GLY A 127 16.10 6.15 8.54
N ASN A 128 15.10 5.26 8.56
CA ASN A 128 15.22 3.96 9.21
C ASN A 128 16.00 2.95 8.35
N ALA A 129 16.65 1.99 9.00
CA ALA A 129 17.18 0.81 8.32
C ALA A 129 16.01 -0.07 7.80
N PRO A 130 16.08 -0.63 6.57
CA PRO A 130 15.07 -1.55 6.06
C PRO A 130 14.85 -2.72 7.02
N CYS A 131 13.60 -2.93 7.41
CA CYS A 131 13.19 -3.87 8.43
C CYS A 131 11.80 -4.44 8.10
N GLY A 132 11.64 -5.75 8.30
CA GLY A 132 10.44 -6.50 8.01
C GLY A 132 9.37 -6.44 9.09
N LEU A 133 9.63 -5.88 10.28
CA LEU A 133 8.69 -5.90 11.42
C LEU A 133 7.31 -5.36 11.05
N ILE A 134 7.25 -4.26 10.29
CA ILE A 134 5.99 -3.64 9.86
C ILE A 134 5.13 -4.58 8.98
N CYS A 135 5.73 -5.61 8.37
CA CYS A 135 4.98 -6.59 7.59
C CYS A 135 3.98 -7.37 8.47
N ALA A 136 4.18 -7.41 9.80
CA ALA A 136 3.22 -7.99 10.74
C ALA A 136 1.86 -7.25 10.75
N SER A 137 1.81 -5.98 10.31
CA SER A 137 0.57 -5.22 10.16
C SER A 137 -0.16 -5.49 8.83
N MET A 138 0.47 -6.19 7.88
CA MET A 138 -0.05 -6.38 6.52
C MET A 138 -1.25 -7.33 6.38
N PRO A 139 -1.58 -8.24 7.33
CA PRO A 139 -2.84 -8.96 7.27
C PRO A 139 -4.06 -8.03 7.14
N ALA A 140 -4.06 -6.88 7.82
CA ALA A 140 -5.13 -5.89 7.71
C ALA A 140 -5.27 -5.34 6.28
N VAL A 141 -4.15 -4.98 5.65
CA VAL A 141 -4.10 -4.45 4.28
C VAL A 141 -4.53 -5.50 3.26
N GLY A 142 -4.02 -6.73 3.38
CA GLY A 142 -4.39 -7.83 2.50
C GLY A 142 -5.85 -8.27 2.63
N ILE A 143 -6.42 -8.19 3.84
CA ILE A 143 -7.85 -8.42 4.08
C ILE A 143 -8.70 -7.27 3.51
N TYR A 144 -8.30 -6.02 3.73
CA TYR A 144 -9.02 -4.87 3.21
C TYR A 144 -9.09 -4.90 1.68
N HIS A 145 -7.98 -5.25 1.02
CA HIS A 145 -7.88 -5.40 -0.44
C HIS A 145 -8.01 -6.86 -0.90
N LEU A 146 -8.81 -7.67 -0.22
CA LEU A 146 -8.97 -9.09 -0.57
C LEU A 146 -9.29 -9.25 -2.06
N ALA A 147 -8.63 -10.21 -2.71
CA ALA A 147 -8.68 -10.47 -4.15
C ALA A 147 -8.18 -9.33 -5.07
N ASP A 148 -7.59 -8.25 -4.53
CA ASP A 148 -6.92 -7.18 -5.27
C ASP A 148 -5.46 -7.00 -4.80
N PRO A 149 -4.54 -7.86 -5.31
CA PRO A 149 -3.14 -7.81 -4.90
C PRO A 149 -2.39 -6.57 -5.37
N GLU A 150 -2.85 -5.90 -6.44
CA GLU A 150 -2.21 -4.67 -6.94
C GLU A 150 -2.48 -3.51 -5.98
N TYR A 151 -3.73 -3.30 -5.57
CA TYR A 151 -4.06 -2.27 -4.56
C TYR A 151 -3.47 -2.61 -3.18
N ALA A 152 -3.46 -3.89 -2.79
CA ALA A 152 -2.83 -4.32 -1.55
C ALA A 152 -1.34 -3.97 -1.51
N TYR A 153 -0.62 -4.12 -2.63
CA TYR A 153 0.78 -3.70 -2.74
C TYR A 153 0.94 -2.19 -2.57
N LEU A 154 0.13 -1.39 -3.27
CA LEU A 154 0.22 0.08 -3.21
C LEU A 154 -0.01 0.61 -1.80
N ASP A 155 -1.10 0.19 -1.15
CA ASP A 155 -1.42 0.64 0.20
C ASP A 155 -0.45 0.07 1.23
N GLY A 156 0.00 -1.17 1.05
CA GLY A 156 1.03 -1.76 1.91
C GLY A 156 2.33 -0.95 1.88
N VAL A 157 2.75 -0.47 0.70
CA VAL A 157 3.91 0.43 0.56
C VAL A 157 3.66 1.79 1.23
N GLU A 158 2.50 2.41 0.98
CA GLU A 158 2.16 3.71 1.55
C GLU A 158 2.15 3.67 3.09
N LEU A 159 1.42 2.72 3.69
CA LEU A 159 1.32 2.60 5.14
C LEU A 159 2.65 2.21 5.78
N ALA A 160 3.38 1.26 5.18
CA ALA A 160 4.67 0.85 5.72
C ALA A 160 5.71 1.97 5.66
N SER A 161 5.61 2.89 4.70
CA SER A 161 6.55 4.01 4.56
C SER A 161 6.54 5.01 5.72
N VAL A 162 5.52 4.94 6.59
CA VAL A 162 5.52 5.66 7.88
C VAL A 162 6.72 5.25 8.75
N THR A 163 7.15 3.99 8.67
CA THR A 163 8.24 3.45 9.51
C THR A 163 9.42 2.91 8.70
N GLN A 164 9.27 2.74 7.38
CA GLN A 164 10.27 2.07 6.55
C GLN A 164 10.76 2.94 5.40
N PRO A 165 12.05 2.85 5.04
CA PRO A 165 12.52 3.33 3.76
C PRO A 165 11.93 2.44 2.64
N ARG A 166 12.12 2.87 1.39
CA ARG A 166 11.59 2.20 0.18
C ARG A 166 11.67 0.67 0.22
N LEU A 167 12.82 0.11 0.55
CA LEU A 167 13.03 -1.34 0.52
C LEU A 167 12.13 -2.09 1.53
N GLY A 168 12.06 -1.62 2.78
CA GLY A 168 11.19 -2.25 3.80
C GLY A 168 9.70 -2.06 3.48
N ALA A 169 9.34 -0.92 2.88
CA ALA A 169 7.98 -0.68 2.41
C ALA A 169 7.59 -1.61 1.26
N ASP A 170 8.51 -1.90 0.32
CA ASP A 170 8.27 -2.88 -0.75
C ASP A 170 8.04 -4.29 -0.22
N TRP A 171 8.77 -4.71 0.83
CA TRP A 171 8.55 -6.00 1.47
C TRP A 171 7.15 -6.10 2.08
N ALA A 172 6.71 -5.04 2.77
CA ALA A 172 5.38 -4.96 3.36
C ALA A 172 4.28 -5.00 2.30
N GLY A 173 4.40 -4.20 1.24
CA GLY A 173 3.48 -4.22 0.10
C GLY A 173 3.35 -5.61 -0.52
N LEU A 174 4.47 -6.32 -0.72
CA LEU A 174 4.44 -7.68 -1.28
C LEU A 174 3.82 -8.71 -0.33
N CYS A 175 3.96 -8.53 1.00
CA CYS A 175 3.24 -9.35 1.98
C CYS A 175 1.73 -9.12 1.91
N ALA A 176 1.29 -7.85 1.84
CA ALA A 176 -0.12 -7.52 1.68
C ALA A 176 -0.69 -8.08 0.38
N ALA A 177 0.05 -7.96 -0.72
CA ALA A 177 -0.32 -8.51 -2.03
C ALA A 177 -0.45 -10.03 -2.01
N ALA A 178 0.47 -10.74 -1.34
CA ALA A 178 0.39 -12.19 -1.20
C ALA A 178 -0.86 -12.64 -0.42
N ILE A 179 -1.18 -11.92 0.66
CA ILE A 179 -2.38 -12.18 1.49
C ILE A 179 -3.65 -11.89 0.67
N ALA A 180 -3.71 -10.76 -0.04
CA ALA A 180 -4.83 -10.42 -0.91
C ALA A 180 -5.02 -11.43 -2.04
N ALA A 181 -3.93 -11.89 -2.66
CA ALA A 181 -3.95 -12.91 -3.72
C ALA A 181 -4.48 -14.26 -3.23
N ALA A 182 -4.30 -14.60 -1.95
CA ALA A 182 -4.83 -15.83 -1.36
C ALA A 182 -6.37 -15.85 -1.24
N PHE A 183 -7.02 -14.69 -1.33
CA PHE A 183 -8.49 -14.58 -1.38
C PHE A 183 -9.06 -14.70 -2.80
N ILE A 184 -8.23 -14.72 -3.84
CA ILE A 184 -8.71 -14.91 -5.21
C ILE A 184 -9.37 -16.30 -5.33
N PRO A 185 -10.62 -16.40 -5.81
CA PRO A 185 -11.28 -17.68 -6.01
C PRO A 185 -10.44 -18.64 -6.86
N ASP A 186 -10.39 -19.91 -6.48
CA ASP A 186 -9.67 -20.98 -7.21
C ASP A 186 -8.18 -20.67 -7.47
N THR A 187 -7.59 -19.81 -6.62
CA THR A 187 -6.15 -19.58 -6.58
C THR A 187 -5.42 -20.79 -5.97
N CYS A 188 -4.13 -20.88 -6.24
CA CYS A 188 -3.25 -21.90 -5.69
C CYS A 188 -1.92 -21.27 -5.29
N PRO A 189 -1.10 -21.96 -4.49
CA PRO A 189 0.22 -21.49 -4.05
C PRO A 189 1.11 -20.90 -5.15
N GLU A 190 1.14 -21.53 -6.32
CA GLU A 190 1.95 -21.12 -7.48
C GLU A 190 1.46 -19.79 -8.05
N LYS A 191 0.15 -19.65 -8.25
CA LYS A 191 -0.47 -18.40 -8.75
C LYS A 191 -0.24 -17.22 -7.81
N ILE A 192 -0.24 -17.46 -6.50
CA ILE A 192 0.11 -16.42 -5.51
C ILE A 192 1.56 -15.98 -5.73
N SER A 193 2.49 -16.92 -5.86
CA SER A 193 3.90 -16.62 -6.11
C SER A 193 4.12 -15.85 -7.42
N GLU A 194 3.49 -16.29 -8.51
CA GLU A 194 3.53 -15.61 -9.80
C GLU A 194 3.02 -14.16 -9.72
N THR A 195 1.90 -13.96 -9.02
CA THR A 195 1.30 -12.64 -8.80
C THR A 195 2.25 -11.70 -8.07
N VAL A 196 2.83 -12.17 -6.96
CA VAL A 196 3.77 -11.38 -6.15
C VAL A 196 5.05 -11.05 -6.92
N LEU A 197 5.60 -12.03 -7.65
CA LEU A 197 6.78 -11.82 -8.48
C LEU A 197 6.52 -10.85 -9.64
N LYS A 198 5.33 -10.90 -10.25
CA LYS A 198 4.93 -9.93 -11.29
C LYS A 198 4.87 -8.50 -10.73
N ILE A 199 4.22 -8.31 -9.58
CA ILE A 199 4.13 -7.01 -8.91
C ILE A 199 5.53 -6.50 -8.55
N ALA A 200 6.40 -7.38 -8.01
CA ALA A 200 7.79 -7.03 -7.70
C ALA A 200 8.56 -6.63 -8.97
N PHE A 201 8.40 -7.34 -10.08
CA PHE A 201 9.09 -7.03 -11.34
C PHE A 201 8.70 -5.66 -11.89
N GLU A 202 7.40 -5.33 -11.82
CA GLU A 202 6.86 -4.05 -12.29
C GLU A 202 7.35 -2.87 -11.43
N ASN A 203 7.47 -3.06 -10.10
CA ASN A 203 7.69 -1.94 -9.16
C ASN A 203 9.09 -1.83 -8.56
N ASN A 204 9.80 -2.95 -8.39
CA ASN A 204 11.15 -3.01 -7.84
C ASN A 204 11.91 -4.25 -8.33
N LYS A 205 12.60 -4.13 -9.48
CA LYS A 205 13.36 -5.21 -10.11
C LYS A 205 14.41 -5.85 -9.19
N ASN A 206 15.02 -5.09 -8.28
CA ASN A 206 16.01 -5.64 -7.35
C ASN A 206 15.36 -6.63 -6.36
N VAL A 207 14.20 -6.25 -5.81
CA VAL A 207 13.42 -7.15 -4.95
C VAL A 207 12.90 -8.34 -5.74
N PHE A 208 12.48 -8.15 -7.00
CA PHE A 208 12.12 -9.26 -7.87
C PHE A 208 13.25 -10.29 -8.03
N TYR A 209 14.46 -9.87 -8.42
CA TYR A 209 15.56 -10.81 -8.63
C TYR A 209 15.97 -11.55 -7.35
N GLN A 210 15.88 -10.85 -6.21
CA GLN A 210 16.10 -11.43 -4.89
C GLN A 210 15.09 -12.55 -4.59
N LEU A 211 13.81 -12.31 -4.85
CA LEU A 211 12.74 -13.30 -4.58
C LEU A 211 12.74 -14.44 -5.61
N ASN A 212 12.90 -14.10 -6.89
CA ASN A 212 12.76 -15.03 -8.00
C ASN A 212 13.86 -16.10 -8.01
N SER A 213 15.11 -15.72 -7.72
CA SER A 213 16.22 -16.68 -7.64
C SER A 213 15.97 -17.75 -6.58
N HIS A 214 15.43 -17.36 -5.44
CA HIS A 214 15.11 -18.26 -4.35
C HIS A 214 13.89 -19.14 -4.65
N ASN A 215 12.86 -18.58 -5.31
CA ASN A 215 11.68 -19.33 -5.75
C ASN A 215 12.02 -20.36 -6.84
N ILE A 216 12.91 -20.03 -7.78
CA ILE A 216 13.42 -20.99 -8.78
C ILE A 216 14.13 -22.16 -8.10
N ALA A 217 15.02 -21.90 -7.13
CA ALA A 217 15.71 -22.96 -6.39
C ALA A 217 14.71 -23.90 -5.69
N ALA A 218 13.69 -23.33 -5.04
CA ALA A 218 12.61 -24.07 -4.42
C ALA A 218 11.85 -24.97 -5.40
N SER A 219 11.49 -24.41 -6.57
CA SER A 219 10.79 -25.12 -7.63
C SER A 219 11.61 -26.29 -8.18
N VAL A 220 12.90 -26.07 -8.46
CA VAL A 220 13.82 -27.12 -8.91
C VAL A 220 13.94 -28.25 -7.88
N SER A 221 14.07 -27.90 -6.59
CA SER A 221 14.14 -28.89 -5.52
C SER A 221 12.83 -29.66 -5.36
N LEU A 222 11.68 -29.01 -5.52
CA LEU A 222 10.37 -29.65 -5.46
C LEU A 222 10.12 -30.59 -6.65
N GLN A 223 10.55 -30.23 -7.85
CA GLN A 223 10.50 -31.10 -9.03
C GLN A 223 11.34 -32.38 -8.85
N ALA A 224 12.42 -32.30 -8.08
CA ALA A 224 13.23 -33.47 -7.70
C ALA A 224 12.59 -34.33 -6.59
N GLY A 225 11.49 -33.88 -5.98
CA GLY A 225 10.70 -34.60 -5.00
C GLY A 225 10.60 -33.89 -3.64
N GLN A 226 9.57 -34.21 -2.86
CA GLN A 226 9.29 -33.60 -1.55
C GLN A 226 10.48 -33.70 -0.59
N GLN A 227 11.18 -34.85 -0.60
CA GLN A 227 12.38 -35.05 0.21
C GLN A 227 13.51 -34.09 -0.19
N LYS A 228 13.73 -33.90 -1.50
CA LYS A 228 14.76 -32.99 -2.01
C LYS A 228 14.42 -31.54 -1.70
N PHE A 229 13.15 -31.19 -1.70
CA PHE A 229 12.67 -29.89 -1.21
C PHE A 229 12.96 -29.70 0.28
N ALA A 230 12.62 -30.68 1.13
CA ALA A 230 12.92 -30.64 2.57
C ALA A 230 14.42 -30.50 2.85
N GLU A 231 15.25 -31.31 2.18
CA GLU A 231 16.71 -31.23 2.26
C GLU A 231 17.24 -29.85 1.84
N TRP A 232 16.78 -29.33 0.70
CA TRP A 232 17.19 -28.01 0.23
C TRP A 232 16.81 -26.93 1.23
N TRP A 233 15.57 -26.94 1.72
CA TRP A 233 15.10 -25.97 2.70
C TRP A 233 15.92 -26.01 3.98
N PHE A 234 16.08 -27.20 4.56
CA PHE A 234 16.79 -27.39 5.83
C PHE A 234 18.27 -26.98 5.76
N TRP A 235 18.96 -27.32 4.67
CA TRP A 235 20.39 -27.06 4.52
C TRP A 235 20.73 -25.71 3.89
N ARG A 236 19.80 -25.09 3.15
CA ARG A 236 20.07 -23.86 2.40
C ARG A 236 18.89 -22.89 2.39
N GLY A 237 17.71 -23.33 1.95
CA GLY A 237 16.58 -22.47 1.63
C GLY A 237 16.07 -21.66 2.82
N GLY A 238 15.86 -22.31 3.96
CA GLY A 238 15.41 -21.65 5.17
C GLY A 238 16.54 -21.08 6.04
N ARG A 239 17.80 -21.27 5.66
CA ARG A 239 18.95 -20.79 6.45
C ARG A 239 19.24 -19.32 6.16
N LEU A 240 19.63 -18.61 7.22
CA LEU A 240 20.10 -17.22 7.10
C LEU A 240 21.50 -17.18 6.48
N VAL A 241 21.61 -16.52 5.33
CA VAL A 241 22.87 -16.16 4.69
C VAL A 241 23.05 -14.64 4.79
N PRO A 242 24.23 -14.11 5.15
CA PRO A 242 24.47 -12.67 5.18
C PRO A 242 24.24 -12.02 3.81
N GLY A 243 23.40 -10.98 3.77
CA GLY A 243 23.00 -10.25 2.58
C GLY A 243 22.21 -8.99 2.97
N ARG A 244 22.06 -8.01 2.08
CA ARG A 244 21.41 -6.72 2.39
C ARG A 244 19.99 -6.91 2.98
N GLU A 245 19.31 -7.94 2.52
CA GLU A 245 17.98 -8.40 2.89
C GLU A 245 17.88 -9.15 4.22
N THR A 246 19.02 -9.55 4.78
CA THR A 246 19.18 -10.30 6.03
C THR A 246 20.13 -9.58 7.00
N ASN A 247 20.64 -8.39 6.65
CA ASN A 247 21.70 -7.66 7.37
C ASN A 247 21.21 -6.84 8.58
N TRP A 248 19.91 -6.81 8.84
CA TRP A 248 19.31 -6.10 9.99
C TRP A 248 18.17 -6.90 10.60
N VAL A 249 17.72 -6.44 11.77
CA VAL A 249 16.59 -6.98 12.55
C VAL A 249 15.35 -7.07 11.66
N ALA A 250 14.73 -8.24 11.63
CA ALA A 250 13.63 -8.59 10.72
C ALA A 250 13.96 -8.43 9.24
N TYR A 251 14.45 -9.52 8.64
CA TYR A 251 14.70 -9.68 7.20
C TYR A 251 13.42 -9.54 6.36
N ASN A 252 13.56 -9.58 5.03
CA ASN A 252 12.45 -9.64 4.08
C ASN A 252 11.58 -10.91 4.32
N PRO A 253 10.38 -10.81 4.94
CA PRO A 253 9.64 -12.00 5.36
C PRO A 253 9.06 -12.76 4.15
N ILE A 254 8.68 -12.06 3.07
CA ILE A 254 8.10 -12.70 1.89
C ILE A 254 9.11 -13.60 1.15
N TRP A 255 10.43 -13.34 1.33
CA TRP A 255 11.50 -14.17 0.78
C TRP A 255 11.46 -15.60 1.33
N PHE A 256 11.10 -15.77 2.61
CA PHE A 256 10.97 -17.08 3.24
C PHE A 256 9.60 -17.73 2.99
N VAL A 257 8.57 -16.93 2.78
CA VAL A 257 7.20 -17.44 2.64
C VAL A 257 6.94 -17.98 1.24
N LEU A 258 7.30 -17.25 0.17
CA LEU A 258 6.99 -17.66 -1.21
C LEU A 258 7.50 -19.08 -1.59
N PRO A 259 8.75 -19.46 -1.30
CA PRO A 259 9.25 -20.80 -1.60
C PRO A 259 8.46 -21.93 -0.93
N LEU A 260 7.92 -21.66 0.26
CA LEU A 260 7.21 -22.65 1.06
C LEU A 260 5.78 -22.88 0.58
N LEU A 261 5.18 -21.91 -0.11
CA LEU A 261 3.77 -21.99 -0.52
C LEU A 261 3.51 -23.27 -1.30
N ALA A 262 4.26 -23.50 -2.39
CA ALA A 262 4.08 -24.67 -3.25
C ALA A 262 4.47 -25.98 -2.54
N GLY A 263 5.65 -26.01 -1.90
CA GLY A 263 6.15 -27.21 -1.23
C GLY A 263 5.33 -27.64 -0.01
N CYS A 264 4.57 -26.72 0.61
CA CYS A 264 3.62 -27.03 1.69
C CYS A 264 2.17 -27.15 1.20
N ASN A 265 1.88 -26.86 -0.08
CA ASN A 265 0.52 -26.82 -0.63
C ASN A 265 -0.46 -25.97 0.19
N GLY A 266 0.03 -24.87 0.79
CA GLY A 266 -0.77 -24.02 1.68
C GLY A 266 -1.18 -24.68 3.02
N ASP A 267 -0.61 -25.82 3.40
CA ASP A 267 -0.78 -26.43 4.72
C ASP A 267 -0.03 -25.61 5.78
N GLY A 268 -0.80 -24.99 6.68
CA GLY A 268 -0.24 -24.12 7.71
C GLY A 268 0.69 -24.86 8.67
N ARG A 269 0.39 -26.11 9.03
CA ARG A 269 1.24 -26.92 9.92
C ARG A 269 2.60 -27.16 9.27
N LYS A 270 2.62 -27.58 8.00
CA LYS A 270 3.88 -27.78 7.26
C LYS A 270 4.67 -26.48 7.14
N MET A 271 4.02 -25.38 6.78
CA MET A 271 4.70 -24.08 6.69
C MET A 271 5.36 -23.67 8.01
N PHE A 272 4.67 -23.79 9.14
CA PHE A 272 5.24 -23.46 10.44
C PHE A 272 6.37 -24.40 10.84
N SER A 273 6.23 -25.70 10.60
CA SER A 273 7.32 -26.68 10.79
C SER A 273 8.58 -26.29 10.02
N TYR A 274 8.45 -25.93 8.75
CA TYR A 274 9.57 -25.54 7.91
C TYR A 274 10.18 -24.20 8.35
N LEU A 275 9.37 -23.22 8.76
CA LEU A 275 9.88 -21.93 9.24
C LEU A 275 10.54 -22.02 10.63
N SER A 276 10.05 -22.91 11.50
CA SER A 276 10.57 -23.08 12.86
C SER A 276 11.77 -24.03 12.93
N GLY A 277 11.76 -25.10 12.15
CA GLY A 277 12.68 -26.23 12.31
C GLY A 277 14.11 -26.03 11.80
N VAL A 278 14.38 -24.93 11.09
CA VAL A 278 15.70 -24.71 10.50
C VAL A 278 16.72 -24.37 11.61
N PRO A 279 17.88 -25.04 11.64
CA PRO A 279 18.93 -24.75 12.62
C PRO A 279 19.42 -23.31 12.53
N ASP A 280 19.71 -22.72 13.69
CA ASP A 280 20.36 -21.41 13.76
C ASP A 280 21.75 -21.47 13.07
N SER A 281 22.04 -20.49 12.21
CA SER A 281 23.40 -20.17 11.78
C SER A 281 24.10 -19.27 12.80
N GLU A 282 25.43 -19.13 12.70
CA GLU A 282 26.24 -18.20 13.53
C GLU A 282 25.74 -16.74 13.47
N TYR A 283 24.96 -16.39 12.44
CA TYR A 283 24.34 -15.08 12.24
C TYR A 283 22.94 -14.94 12.87
N SER A 284 22.42 -15.98 13.53
CA SER A 284 21.04 -15.99 14.04
C SER A 284 20.84 -15.16 15.31
N PHE A 285 21.91 -14.89 16.07
CA PHE A 285 21.88 -14.12 17.32
C PHE A 285 21.43 -12.66 17.15
N ALA A 286 21.46 -12.11 15.92
CA ALA A 286 20.93 -10.78 15.62
C ALA A 286 19.63 -10.82 14.77
N CYS A 287 19.22 -11.99 14.29
CA CYS A 287 18.36 -12.16 13.12
C CYS A 287 17.01 -12.80 13.43
N HIS A 288 16.28 -12.19 14.35
CA HIS A 288 15.03 -12.68 14.92
C HIS A 288 13.77 -12.39 14.07
N GLY A 289 13.96 -12.18 12.77
CA GLY A 289 12.91 -11.88 11.78
C GLY A 289 11.96 -13.03 11.46
N PHE A 290 12.25 -14.23 11.95
CA PHE A 290 11.43 -15.42 11.74
C PHE A 290 9.99 -15.21 12.16
N SER A 291 9.76 -14.49 13.26
CA SER A 291 8.41 -14.25 13.76
C SER A 291 7.47 -13.57 12.75
N VAL A 292 7.98 -12.67 11.90
CA VAL A 292 7.16 -12.01 10.89
C VAL A 292 6.80 -12.94 9.73
N ALA A 293 7.76 -13.76 9.26
CA ALA A 293 7.49 -14.74 8.21
C ALA A 293 6.41 -15.74 8.65
N HIS A 294 6.39 -16.12 9.93
CA HIS A 294 5.32 -16.96 10.50
C HIS A 294 3.97 -16.26 10.42
N ILE A 295 3.87 -14.98 10.78
CA ILE A 295 2.61 -14.21 10.70
C ILE A 295 2.09 -14.17 9.26
N VAL A 296 2.95 -13.83 8.30
CA VAL A 296 2.57 -13.72 6.89
C VAL A 296 2.20 -15.09 6.30
N ALA A 297 2.95 -16.15 6.62
CA ALA A 297 2.63 -17.52 6.23
C ALA A 297 1.29 -17.99 6.78
N GLY A 298 1.04 -17.75 8.07
CA GLY A 298 -0.23 -18.08 8.71
C GLY A 298 -1.40 -17.33 8.10
N ALA A 299 -1.25 -16.02 7.85
CA ALA A 299 -2.27 -15.21 7.19
C ALA A 299 -2.63 -15.78 5.81
N ILE A 300 -1.63 -16.11 4.98
CA ILE A 300 -1.84 -16.68 3.64
C ILE A 300 -2.50 -18.06 3.73
N ALA A 301 -2.00 -18.96 4.59
CA ALA A 301 -2.56 -20.31 4.75
C ALA A 301 -4.03 -20.27 5.19
N GLY A 302 -4.36 -19.38 6.14
CA GLY A 302 -5.73 -19.16 6.60
C GLY A 302 -6.65 -18.57 5.53
N ALA A 303 -6.18 -17.58 4.76
CA ALA A 303 -6.94 -17.00 3.65
C ALA A 303 -7.19 -18.02 2.52
N LEU A 304 -6.18 -18.86 2.21
CA LEU A 304 -6.24 -19.86 1.15
C LEU A 304 -7.18 -21.01 1.52
N ASN A 305 -6.97 -21.62 2.69
CA ASN A 305 -7.54 -22.92 3.06
C ASN A 305 -8.54 -22.87 4.23
N GLY A 306 -8.83 -21.68 4.77
CA GLY A 306 -9.71 -21.52 5.92
C GLY A 306 -9.11 -22.15 7.19
N LYS A 307 -9.96 -22.44 8.19
CA LYS A 307 -9.50 -23.03 9.46
C LYS A 307 -8.85 -24.41 9.30
N LYS A 308 -9.18 -25.13 8.22
CA LYS A 308 -8.62 -26.45 7.89
C LYS A 308 -7.11 -26.42 7.62
N ALA A 309 -6.53 -25.23 7.41
CA ALA A 309 -5.09 -25.06 7.29
C ALA A 309 -4.33 -25.38 8.60
N PHE A 310 -5.02 -25.44 9.74
CA PHE A 310 -4.41 -25.52 11.06
C PHE A 310 -4.97 -26.69 11.88
N PRO A 311 -4.16 -27.33 12.75
CA PRO A 311 -4.63 -28.32 13.70
C PRO A 311 -5.62 -27.72 14.73
N ASP A 312 -6.61 -28.50 15.16
CA ASP A 312 -7.62 -28.08 16.15
C ASP A 312 -6.99 -27.59 17.46
N GLN A 313 -5.89 -28.21 17.89
CA GLN A 313 -5.15 -27.77 19.06
C GLN A 313 -4.68 -26.32 18.93
N TRP A 314 -4.22 -25.90 17.75
CA TRP A 314 -3.79 -24.52 17.52
C TRP A 314 -4.96 -23.54 17.45
N LEU A 315 -6.05 -23.95 16.81
CA LEU A 315 -7.28 -23.16 16.77
C LEU A 315 -7.79 -22.85 18.19
N SER A 316 -7.69 -23.81 19.11
CA SER A 316 -8.21 -23.67 20.48
C SER A 316 -7.61 -22.51 21.29
N TRP A 317 -6.31 -22.21 21.10
CA TRP A 317 -5.65 -21.10 21.80
C TRP A 317 -5.52 -19.84 20.94
N ALA A 318 -5.47 -19.97 19.61
CA ALA A 318 -5.29 -18.82 18.72
C ALA A 318 -6.59 -18.06 18.45
N GLN A 319 -7.73 -18.75 18.42
CA GLN A 319 -9.01 -18.10 18.14
C GLN A 319 -9.36 -17.00 19.17
N PRO A 320 -9.26 -17.24 20.50
CA PRO A 320 -9.50 -16.19 21.49
C PRO A 320 -8.59 -14.96 21.35
N ILE A 321 -7.37 -15.14 20.85
CA ILE A 321 -6.44 -14.03 20.57
C ILE A 321 -6.93 -13.20 19.38
N ALA A 322 -7.35 -13.88 18.30
CA ALA A 322 -7.74 -13.25 17.04
C ALA A 322 -9.16 -12.64 17.05
N GLU A 323 -10.04 -13.09 17.95
CA GLU A 323 -11.44 -12.64 18.00
C GLU A 323 -11.60 -11.11 18.10
N ARG A 324 -10.68 -10.44 18.80
CA ARG A 324 -10.66 -8.97 18.92
C ARG A 324 -10.49 -8.23 17.59
N TRP A 325 -10.01 -8.93 16.55
CA TRP A 325 -9.72 -8.39 15.24
C TRP A 325 -10.82 -8.65 14.20
N PHE A 326 -11.76 -9.56 14.47
CA PHE A 326 -12.75 -10.03 13.49
C PHE A 326 -13.68 -8.94 12.95
N LYS A 327 -13.86 -7.83 13.69
CA LYS A 327 -14.66 -6.69 13.23
C LYS A 327 -14.16 -6.01 11.97
N ILE A 328 -12.93 -6.30 11.52
CA ILE A 328 -12.47 -5.83 10.20
C ILE A 328 -13.35 -6.38 9.06
N SER A 329 -13.97 -7.56 9.25
CA SER A 329 -14.92 -8.14 8.30
C SER A 329 -16.09 -7.19 8.00
N ASP A 330 -16.58 -6.43 8.98
CA ASP A 330 -17.66 -5.46 8.78
C ASP A 330 -17.25 -4.30 7.86
N ILE A 331 -16.01 -3.82 8.02
CA ILE A 331 -15.43 -2.75 7.19
C ILE A 331 -15.31 -3.23 5.74
N VAL A 332 -14.76 -4.44 5.56
CA VAL A 332 -14.63 -5.10 4.26
C VAL A 332 -16.01 -5.29 3.61
N ARG A 333 -17.01 -5.76 4.38
CA ARG A 333 -18.37 -5.98 3.89
C ARG A 333 -19.01 -4.70 3.36
N ASN A 334 -18.85 -3.62 4.11
CA ASN A 334 -19.40 -2.31 3.74
C ASN A 334 -18.74 -1.77 2.46
N ARG A 335 -17.41 -1.82 2.37
CA ARG A 335 -16.67 -1.44 1.16
C ARG A 335 -17.11 -2.26 -0.06
N LEU A 336 -17.14 -3.60 0.03
CA LEU A 336 -17.58 -4.45 -1.09
C LEU A 336 -19.02 -4.18 -1.52
N LYS A 337 -19.90 -3.78 -0.59
CA LYS A 337 -21.27 -3.35 -0.92
C LYS A 337 -21.25 -2.09 -1.79
N ILE A 338 -20.44 -1.09 -1.42
CA ILE A 338 -20.27 0.17 -2.18
C ILE A 338 -19.65 -0.12 -3.55
N GLU A 339 -18.54 -0.87 -3.61
CA GLU A 339 -17.89 -1.25 -4.87
C GLU A 339 -18.85 -1.96 -5.83
N ARG A 340 -19.69 -2.87 -5.32
CA ARG A 340 -20.70 -3.58 -6.11
C ARG A 340 -21.78 -2.65 -6.66
N GLU A 341 -22.19 -1.65 -5.89
CA GLU A 341 -23.16 -0.64 -6.32
C GLU A 341 -22.57 0.28 -7.39
N ASN A 342 -21.32 0.72 -7.20
CA ASN A 342 -20.56 1.50 -8.18
C ASN A 342 -20.41 0.72 -9.48
N ALA A 343 -19.97 -0.55 -9.44
CA ALA A 343 -19.84 -1.40 -10.62
C ALA A 343 -21.15 -1.56 -11.39
N ARG A 344 -22.28 -1.77 -10.69
CA ARG A 344 -23.61 -1.82 -11.33
C ARG A 344 -23.98 -0.51 -12.01
N THR A 345 -23.66 0.61 -11.39
CA THR A 345 -23.94 1.93 -11.93
C THR A 345 -23.08 2.22 -13.16
N ILE A 346 -21.79 1.87 -13.13
CA ILE A 346 -20.88 1.97 -14.27
C ILE A 346 -21.40 1.17 -15.47
N VAL A 347 -21.86 -0.07 -15.25
CA VAL A 347 -22.46 -0.90 -16.32
C VAL A 347 -23.67 -0.19 -16.96
N ARG A 348 -24.56 0.42 -16.16
CA ARG A 348 -25.69 1.19 -16.69
C ARG A 348 -25.24 2.39 -17.53
N LEU A 349 -24.17 3.09 -17.12
CA LEU A 349 -23.61 4.21 -17.88
C LEU A 349 -23.03 3.77 -19.23
N VAL A 350 -22.44 2.57 -19.29
CA VAL A 350 -21.93 1.96 -20.53
C VAL A 350 -23.08 1.52 -21.45
N GLU A 351 -24.15 0.95 -20.90
CA GLU A 351 -25.30 0.47 -21.68
C GLU A 351 -26.18 1.62 -22.22
N THR A 352 -26.17 2.77 -21.55
CA THR A 352 -26.92 3.96 -21.97
C THR A 352 -26.24 4.64 -23.16
N ARG A 353 -26.94 4.77 -24.30
CA ARG A 353 -26.43 5.44 -25.51
C ARG A 353 -26.93 6.88 -25.63
N ARG A 354 -26.06 7.78 -26.11
CA ARG A 354 -26.48 9.12 -26.58
C ARG A 354 -26.64 9.14 -28.11
N PRO A 355 -27.42 10.08 -28.68
CA PRO A 355 -27.49 10.25 -30.14
C PRO A 355 -26.09 10.55 -30.69
N GLY A 356 -25.58 9.74 -31.63
CA GLY A 356 -24.23 9.89 -32.18
C GLY A 356 -23.23 8.76 -31.90
N SER A 357 -23.71 7.58 -31.45
CA SER A 357 -22.99 6.30 -31.28
C SER A 357 -22.15 6.09 -30.02
N GLU A 358 -21.81 7.14 -29.26
CA GLU A 358 -21.06 7.02 -28.01
C GLU A 358 -21.96 6.56 -26.83
N THR A 359 -21.39 5.76 -25.93
CA THR A 359 -22.01 5.48 -24.63
C THR A 359 -22.05 6.76 -23.78
N PHE A 360 -22.96 6.82 -22.81
CA PHE A 360 -23.04 7.95 -21.91
C PHE A 360 -21.77 8.08 -21.05
N LEU A 361 -21.13 6.96 -20.71
CA LEU A 361 -19.83 6.97 -20.05
C LEU A 361 -18.72 7.58 -20.92
N GLU A 362 -18.59 7.16 -22.18
CA GLU A 362 -17.59 7.69 -23.11
C GLU A 362 -17.75 9.20 -23.32
N ASP A 363 -18.98 9.67 -23.48
CA ASP A 363 -19.31 11.09 -23.59
C ASP A 363 -18.92 11.87 -22.33
N LYS A 364 -19.20 11.34 -21.13
CA LYS A 364 -18.76 11.95 -19.86
C LYS A 364 -17.23 12.02 -19.74
N ILE A 365 -16.53 10.94 -20.05
CA ILE A 365 -15.05 10.89 -20.00
C ILE A 365 -14.46 11.92 -20.97
N ARG A 366 -14.94 11.93 -22.22
CA ARG A 366 -14.49 12.89 -23.22
C ARG A 366 -14.80 14.32 -22.81
N GLY A 367 -16.01 14.58 -22.32
CA GLY A 367 -16.42 15.89 -21.84
C GLY A 367 -15.53 16.39 -20.70
N CYS A 368 -15.18 15.53 -19.75
CA CYS A 368 -14.28 15.86 -18.64
C CYS A 368 -12.89 16.26 -19.14
N LEU A 369 -12.27 15.44 -20.02
CA LEU A 369 -10.94 15.71 -20.56
C LEU A 369 -10.92 16.96 -21.45
N LEU A 370 -11.91 17.12 -22.32
CA LEU A 370 -12.02 18.30 -23.18
C LEU A 370 -12.27 19.58 -22.37
N ALA A 371 -13.09 19.52 -21.32
CA ALA A 371 -13.32 20.68 -20.45
C ALA A 371 -12.06 21.13 -19.73
N GLY A 372 -11.21 20.20 -19.28
CA GLY A 372 -9.89 20.51 -18.72
C GLY A 372 -9.00 21.24 -19.73
N ALA A 373 -8.85 20.67 -20.94
CA ALA A 373 -8.05 21.28 -22.00
C ALA A 373 -8.59 22.65 -22.46
N ILE A 374 -9.91 22.81 -22.57
CA ILE A 374 -10.55 24.09 -22.90
C ILE A 374 -10.28 25.09 -21.77
N GLY A 375 -10.42 24.70 -20.51
CA GLY A 375 -10.15 25.56 -19.35
C GLY A 375 -8.71 26.07 -19.33
N ASN A 376 -7.74 25.17 -19.58
CA ASN A 376 -6.33 25.53 -19.72
C ASN A 376 -6.12 26.57 -20.84
N ALA A 377 -6.62 26.30 -22.05
CA ALA A 377 -6.55 27.24 -23.15
C ALA A 377 -7.20 28.60 -22.84
N MET A 378 -8.27 28.62 -22.01
CA MET A 378 -8.94 29.84 -21.58
C MET A 378 -8.12 30.71 -20.62
N GLY A 379 -7.33 30.10 -19.73
CA GLY A 379 -6.44 30.83 -18.82
C GLY A 379 -5.18 31.37 -19.50
N SER A 380 -4.66 30.62 -20.48
CA SER A 380 -3.39 30.84 -21.17
C SER A 380 -3.11 32.27 -21.70
N PRO A 381 -4.08 33.06 -22.24
CA PRO A 381 -3.80 34.41 -22.75
C PRO A 381 -3.46 35.44 -21.66
N VAL A 382 -3.89 35.18 -20.42
CA VAL A 382 -3.79 36.10 -19.28
C VAL A 382 -2.91 35.62 -18.15
N GLU A 383 -2.38 34.40 -18.27
CA GLU A 383 -1.42 33.85 -17.33
C GLU A 383 -0.21 34.78 -17.13
N GLY A 384 0.19 34.96 -15.87
CA GLY A 384 1.29 35.85 -15.48
C GLY A 384 1.04 37.35 -15.68
N ARG A 385 -0.16 37.78 -16.09
CA ARG A 385 -0.52 39.19 -16.27
C ARG A 385 -1.26 39.74 -15.06
N PHE A 386 -1.06 41.03 -14.79
CA PHE A 386 -1.88 41.76 -13.84
C PHE A 386 -3.23 42.17 -14.46
N TYR A 387 -4.27 42.33 -13.61
CA TYR A 387 -5.62 42.65 -14.08
C TYR A 387 -5.67 43.90 -14.97
N TRP A 388 -4.88 44.94 -14.69
CA TRP A 388 -4.85 46.15 -15.52
C TRP A 388 -4.20 45.92 -16.90
N GLU A 389 -3.27 44.97 -17.03
CA GLU A 389 -2.69 44.59 -18.32
C GLU A 389 -3.69 43.80 -19.16
N ILE A 390 -4.49 42.97 -18.49
CA ILE A 390 -5.61 42.25 -19.10
C ILE A 390 -6.64 43.25 -19.61
N ASP A 391 -7.10 44.18 -18.76
CA ASP A 391 -8.10 45.20 -19.14
C ASP A 391 -7.60 46.07 -20.30
N LYS A 392 -6.32 46.44 -20.31
CA LYS A 392 -5.73 47.23 -21.39
C LYS A 392 -5.68 46.45 -22.71
N LYS A 393 -5.32 45.17 -22.67
CA LYS A 393 -5.17 44.32 -23.88
C LYS A 393 -6.52 43.81 -24.38
N TYR A 394 -7.45 43.56 -23.47
CA TYR A 394 -8.78 42.99 -23.71
C TYR A 394 -9.87 43.88 -23.10
N PRO A 395 -10.06 45.12 -23.59
CA PRO A 395 -11.00 46.08 -22.99
C PRO A 395 -12.48 45.68 -23.09
N LYS A 396 -12.80 44.66 -23.90
CA LYS A 396 -14.14 44.06 -24.01
C LYS A 396 -14.23 42.68 -23.36
N GLY A 397 -13.24 42.33 -22.54
CA GLY A 397 -13.01 40.96 -22.10
C GLY A 397 -12.42 40.08 -23.20
N ILE A 398 -12.12 38.84 -22.84
CA ILE A 398 -11.60 37.83 -23.77
C ILE A 398 -12.79 37.20 -24.50
N THR A 399 -12.94 37.50 -25.79
CA THR A 399 -14.09 37.02 -26.60
C THR A 399 -13.71 35.91 -27.59
N GLY A 400 -12.46 35.48 -27.58
CA GLY A 400 -11.93 34.44 -28.46
C GLY A 400 -10.72 33.82 -27.78
N ILE A 401 -10.74 32.49 -27.67
CA ILE A 401 -9.75 31.71 -26.94
C ILE A 401 -9.49 30.49 -27.79
N LEU A 402 -8.20 30.24 -28.01
CA LEU A 402 -7.56 28.99 -28.40
C LEU A 402 -6.44 29.40 -29.37
N ASP A 403 -5.20 29.40 -28.87
CA ASP A 403 -4.09 29.02 -29.73
C ASP A 403 -3.87 27.52 -29.50
N PRO A 404 -4.44 26.65 -30.34
CA PRO A 404 -4.36 25.20 -30.13
C PRO A 404 -2.92 24.69 -30.06
N LYS A 405 -1.95 25.44 -30.62
CA LYS A 405 -0.53 25.09 -30.57
C LYS A 405 0.04 25.10 -29.15
N ARG A 406 -0.62 25.78 -28.21
CA ARG A 406 -0.17 25.85 -26.81
C ARG A 406 -0.65 24.68 -25.95
N LEU A 407 -1.73 24.00 -26.34
CA LEU A 407 -2.36 22.95 -25.53
C LEU A 407 -1.41 21.81 -25.16
N GLU A 408 -0.57 21.34 -26.10
CA GLU A 408 0.36 20.22 -25.86
C GLU A 408 1.62 20.64 -25.08
N GLY A 409 1.93 21.94 -25.07
CA GLY A 409 3.12 22.50 -24.43
C GLY A 409 2.86 23.08 -23.05
N GLU A 410 1.63 23.37 -22.66
CA GLU A 410 1.34 23.92 -21.33
C GLU A 410 1.45 22.86 -20.24
N ASP A 411 1.99 23.25 -19.08
CA ASP A 411 2.25 22.35 -17.97
C ASP A 411 1.00 21.66 -17.47
N ASP A 412 -0.08 22.41 -17.28
CA ASP A 412 -1.35 21.88 -16.77
C ASP A 412 -1.88 20.73 -17.61
N ASN A 413 -2.03 20.98 -18.92
CA ASN A 413 -2.59 20.00 -19.84
C ASN A 413 -1.61 18.86 -20.13
N GLN A 414 -0.30 19.13 -20.24
CA GLN A 414 0.69 18.07 -20.44
C GLN A 414 0.75 17.11 -19.24
N MET A 415 0.60 17.61 -18.00
CA MET A 415 0.63 16.75 -16.82
C MET A 415 -0.61 15.86 -16.78
N GLY A 416 -1.78 16.41 -17.13
CA GLY A 416 -3.03 15.65 -17.24
C GLY A 416 -2.91 14.56 -18.29
N MET A 417 -2.38 14.90 -19.47
CA MET A 417 -2.11 13.93 -20.55
C MET A 417 -1.16 12.82 -20.10
N HIS A 418 -0.03 13.14 -19.48
CA HIS A 418 0.90 12.12 -18.97
C HIS A 418 0.26 11.24 -17.90
N LEU A 419 -0.62 11.77 -17.06
CA LEU A 419 -1.31 10.96 -16.08
C LEU A 419 -2.34 10.02 -16.74
N VAL A 420 -3.08 10.50 -17.75
CA VAL A 420 -3.95 9.65 -18.59
C VAL A 420 -3.15 8.54 -19.27
N GLU A 421 -2.00 8.88 -19.88
CA GLU A 421 -1.11 7.90 -20.50
C GLU A 421 -0.62 6.86 -19.49
N THR A 422 -0.32 7.28 -18.26
CA THR A 422 0.06 6.37 -17.17
C THR A 422 -1.06 5.37 -16.86
N TYR A 423 -2.31 5.83 -16.76
CA TYR A 423 -3.47 4.93 -16.58
C TYR A 423 -3.67 3.98 -17.75
N ILE A 424 -3.49 4.44 -19.00
CA ILE A 424 -3.58 3.61 -20.20
C ILE A 424 -2.50 2.52 -20.18
N GLU A 425 -1.25 2.86 -19.85
CA GLU A 425 -0.14 1.90 -19.73
C GLU A 425 -0.37 0.87 -18.63
N ARG A 426 -1.05 1.26 -17.55
CA ARG A 426 -1.44 0.37 -16.45
C ARG A 426 -2.61 -0.55 -16.79
N ARG A 427 -3.29 -0.37 -17.94
CA ARG A 427 -4.33 -1.27 -18.47
C ARG A 427 -5.42 -1.61 -17.45
N GLY A 428 -5.94 -0.58 -16.77
CA GLY A 428 -7.00 -0.72 -15.77
C GLY A 428 -6.51 -1.06 -14.36
N LYS A 429 -5.22 -1.36 -14.16
CA LYS A 429 -4.62 -1.47 -12.82
C LYS A 429 -4.44 -0.07 -12.20
N PRO A 430 -4.31 0.01 -10.87
CA PRO A 430 -4.11 1.29 -10.21
C PRO A 430 -2.76 1.94 -10.51
N VAL A 431 -2.74 3.26 -10.36
CA VAL A 431 -1.58 4.14 -10.51
C VAL A 431 -1.08 4.58 -9.14
N MET A 432 0.24 4.59 -8.98
CA MET A 432 0.92 5.15 -7.83
C MET A 432 1.88 6.24 -8.32
N ALA A 433 2.35 7.09 -7.41
CA ALA A 433 3.34 8.13 -7.72
C ALA A 433 4.57 7.59 -8.49
N ARG A 434 5.02 6.37 -8.20
CA ARG A 434 6.14 5.72 -8.95
C ARG A 434 5.84 5.48 -10.42
N HIS A 435 4.60 5.08 -10.75
CA HIS A 435 4.20 4.88 -12.15
C HIS A 435 4.22 6.21 -12.89
N PHE A 436 3.61 7.25 -12.30
CA PHE A 436 3.59 8.58 -12.90
C PHE A 436 5.00 9.20 -13.00
N GLY A 437 5.83 9.00 -11.98
CA GLY A 437 7.23 9.43 -11.99
C GLY A 437 8.07 8.73 -13.07
N ASN A 438 7.76 7.46 -13.38
CA ASN A 438 8.37 6.78 -14.53
C ASN A 438 7.91 7.38 -15.87
N THR A 439 6.64 7.74 -15.99
CA THR A 439 6.14 8.47 -17.17
C THR A 439 6.89 9.79 -17.32
N TRP A 440 7.04 10.57 -16.25
CA TRP A 440 7.79 11.83 -16.26
C TRP A 440 9.25 11.62 -16.65
N LYS A 441 9.93 10.66 -16.02
CA LYS A 441 11.32 10.32 -16.35
C LYS A 441 11.54 10.03 -17.84
N ASN A 442 10.54 9.45 -18.51
CA ASN A 442 10.66 9.03 -19.90
C ASN A 442 10.17 10.08 -20.90
N ARG A 443 9.29 11.01 -20.49
CA ARG A 443 8.53 11.85 -21.43
C ARG A 443 8.53 13.35 -21.10
N LEU A 444 8.71 13.72 -19.83
CA LEU A 444 8.63 15.11 -19.40
C LEU A 444 9.81 15.90 -19.96
N ASN A 445 9.52 17.04 -20.60
CA ASN A 445 10.57 17.99 -20.97
C ASN A 445 11.01 18.80 -19.74
N ARG A 446 12.04 18.31 -19.04
CA ARG A 446 12.58 18.93 -17.83
C ARG A 446 12.80 20.44 -17.94
N ASP A 447 13.33 20.92 -19.05
CA ASP A 447 13.75 22.34 -19.21
C ASP A 447 12.61 23.28 -19.59
N HIS A 448 11.43 22.73 -19.85
CA HIS A 448 10.23 23.51 -20.14
C HIS A 448 9.50 23.97 -18.87
N PHE A 449 9.73 23.31 -17.73
CA PHE A 449 8.94 23.50 -16.52
C PHE A 449 9.66 24.25 -15.40
N PHE A 450 8.87 24.78 -14.47
CA PHE A 450 9.38 25.57 -13.34
C PHE A 450 10.41 24.78 -12.51
N ALA A 451 11.64 25.33 -12.46
CA ALA A 451 12.80 24.64 -11.90
C ALA A 451 12.65 24.24 -10.43
N LEU A 452 11.88 24.99 -9.63
CA LEU A 452 11.69 24.74 -8.19
C LEU A 452 10.46 23.87 -7.87
N CYS A 453 9.77 23.37 -8.89
CA CYS A 453 8.62 22.48 -8.76
C CYS A 453 8.84 21.21 -9.60
N MET A 454 8.33 21.17 -10.83
CA MET A 454 8.37 19.98 -11.69
C MET A 454 9.81 19.66 -12.10
N GLY A 455 10.63 20.68 -12.38
CA GLY A 455 12.05 20.50 -12.69
C GLY A 455 12.80 19.83 -11.53
N ASN A 456 12.61 20.33 -10.30
CA ASN A 456 13.21 19.74 -9.09
C ASN A 456 12.72 18.31 -8.84
N ALA A 457 11.41 18.05 -8.95
CA ALA A 457 10.87 16.70 -8.79
C ALA A 457 11.43 15.74 -9.85
N TYR A 458 11.50 16.15 -11.12
CA TYR A 458 12.13 15.38 -12.19
C TYR A 458 13.60 15.08 -11.87
N ASP A 459 14.38 16.08 -11.46
CA ASP A 459 15.80 15.91 -11.13
C ASP A 459 15.97 14.91 -9.95
N LEU A 460 15.12 14.98 -8.92
CA LEU A 460 15.13 14.02 -7.81
C LEU A 460 14.77 12.60 -8.28
N ILE A 461 13.70 12.45 -9.07
CA ILE A 461 13.24 11.15 -9.60
C ILE A 461 14.34 10.51 -10.46
N THR A 462 14.98 11.29 -11.33
CA THR A 462 16.06 10.79 -12.19
C THR A 462 17.34 10.43 -11.42
N ASN A 463 17.59 11.08 -10.29
CA ASN A 463 18.64 10.71 -9.32
C ASN A 463 18.25 9.52 -8.41
N GLY A 464 17.09 8.90 -8.61
CA GLY A 464 16.69 7.67 -7.93
C GLY A 464 15.94 7.87 -6.61
N TRP A 465 15.54 9.10 -6.27
CA TRP A 465 14.61 9.35 -5.17
C TRP A 465 13.27 8.68 -5.46
N ASP A 466 12.58 8.23 -4.41
CA ASP A 466 11.27 7.60 -4.54
C ASP A 466 10.23 8.66 -4.93
N PRO A 467 9.58 8.54 -6.12
CA PRO A 467 8.57 9.49 -6.57
C PRO A 467 7.42 9.71 -5.58
N ARG A 468 7.20 8.85 -4.57
CA ARG A 468 6.14 9.07 -3.57
C ARG A 468 6.37 10.29 -2.68
N ILE A 469 7.62 10.77 -2.58
CA ILE A 469 7.99 11.79 -1.58
C ILE A 469 8.72 13.01 -2.16
N THR A 470 9.01 13.02 -3.46
CA THR A 470 9.84 14.07 -4.06
C THR A 470 9.24 15.47 -3.95
N GLY A 471 7.91 15.59 -3.83
CA GLY A 471 7.21 16.87 -3.64
C GLY A 471 7.46 17.53 -2.28
N HIS A 472 7.98 16.80 -1.29
CA HIS A 472 8.34 17.39 0.00
C HIS A 472 9.41 18.49 -0.10
N TRP A 473 10.25 18.44 -1.13
CA TRP A 473 11.33 19.41 -1.38
C TRP A 473 11.00 20.43 -2.48
N SER A 474 9.75 20.50 -2.93
CA SER A 474 9.29 21.48 -3.93
C SER A 474 8.71 22.75 -3.30
N VAL A 475 8.76 23.85 -4.07
CA VAL A 475 7.95 25.05 -3.83
C VAL A 475 6.51 24.75 -4.19
N VAL A 476 5.57 25.19 -3.35
CA VAL A 476 4.14 25.01 -3.58
C VAL A 476 3.68 26.00 -4.65
N THR A 477 3.21 25.50 -5.80
CA THR A 477 2.86 26.34 -6.97
C THR A 477 1.41 26.21 -7.42
N GLY A 478 0.65 25.20 -6.96
CA GLY A 478 -0.67 24.91 -7.50
C GLY A 478 -0.66 23.86 -8.62
N SER A 479 0.50 23.30 -8.96
CA SER A 479 0.65 22.51 -10.18
C SER A 479 0.02 21.12 -10.13
N THR A 480 -0.36 20.61 -8.97
CA THR A 480 -0.98 19.27 -8.89
C THR A 480 -2.49 19.28 -8.98
N VAL A 481 -3.16 20.34 -8.52
CA VAL A 481 -4.61 20.47 -8.73
C VAL A 481 -4.96 20.64 -10.21
N MET A 482 -4.06 21.19 -11.03
CA MET A 482 -4.38 21.53 -12.43
C MET A 482 -4.51 20.31 -13.36
N CYS A 483 -4.19 19.10 -12.89
CA CYS A 483 -4.11 17.91 -13.74
C CYS A 483 -4.60 16.60 -13.08
N MET A 484 -5.36 16.68 -11.98
CA MET A 484 -5.73 15.50 -11.18
C MET A 484 -7.13 14.95 -11.51
N GLU A 485 -7.80 15.50 -12.53
CA GLU A 485 -9.04 14.96 -13.08
C GLU A 485 -8.93 13.49 -13.54
N PRO A 486 -7.81 12.98 -14.10
CA PRO A 486 -7.72 11.57 -14.51
C PRO A 486 -7.86 10.60 -13.33
N VAL A 487 -7.45 11.00 -12.12
CA VAL A 487 -7.66 10.19 -10.92
C VAL A 487 -9.14 10.10 -10.58
N GLY A 488 -9.88 11.21 -10.68
CA GLY A 488 -11.33 11.22 -10.47
C GLY A 488 -12.09 10.43 -11.53
N ILE A 489 -11.61 10.45 -12.78
CA ILE A 489 -12.16 9.61 -13.86
C ILE A 489 -11.94 8.12 -13.55
N TYR A 490 -10.73 7.73 -13.16
CA TYR A 490 -10.42 6.35 -12.82
C TYR A 490 -11.26 5.84 -11.63
N HIS A 491 -11.48 6.70 -10.65
CA HIS A 491 -12.27 6.45 -9.44
C HIS A 491 -13.71 6.95 -9.52
N MET A 492 -14.30 6.93 -10.72
CA MET A 492 -15.69 7.37 -10.91
C MET A 492 -16.63 6.74 -9.88
N LEU A 493 -17.52 7.54 -9.31
CA LEU A 493 -18.46 7.15 -8.24
C LEU A 493 -17.82 6.85 -6.87
N ASP A 494 -16.50 6.86 -6.74
CA ASP A 494 -15.78 6.61 -5.50
C ASP A 494 -14.91 7.82 -5.09
N SER A 495 -15.58 8.81 -4.49
CA SER A 495 -14.90 10.01 -3.99
C SER A 495 -13.85 9.74 -2.90
N GLU A 496 -13.95 8.61 -2.17
CA GLU A 496 -12.97 8.25 -1.14
C GLU A 496 -11.67 7.74 -1.78
N TYR A 497 -11.75 6.79 -2.72
CA TYR A 497 -10.56 6.32 -3.42
C TYR A 497 -9.93 7.43 -4.27
N ALA A 498 -10.76 8.27 -4.92
CA ALA A 498 -10.28 9.38 -5.73
C ALA A 498 -9.40 10.35 -4.94
N GLN A 499 -9.83 10.78 -3.74
CA GLN A 499 -9.07 11.73 -2.94
C GLN A 499 -7.79 11.11 -2.35
N ILE A 500 -7.83 9.82 -1.98
CA ILE A 500 -6.68 9.10 -1.43
C ILE A 500 -5.58 8.95 -2.49
N ASP A 501 -5.94 8.44 -3.67
CA ASP A 501 -4.97 8.21 -4.73
C ASP A 501 -4.44 9.54 -5.29
N ALA A 502 -5.29 10.56 -5.39
CA ALA A 502 -4.87 11.91 -5.77
C ALA A 502 -3.87 12.47 -4.77
N THR A 503 -4.14 12.34 -3.47
CA THR A 503 -3.21 12.76 -2.40
C THR A 503 -1.86 12.08 -2.57
N ALA A 504 -1.84 10.75 -2.71
CA ALA A 504 -0.62 9.96 -2.83
C ALA A 504 0.19 10.30 -4.10
N ILE A 505 -0.48 10.49 -5.24
CA ILE A 505 0.15 10.87 -6.51
C ILE A 505 0.68 12.31 -6.44
N SER A 506 -0.07 13.24 -5.86
CA SER A 506 0.31 14.66 -5.75
C SER A 506 1.58 14.89 -4.92
N TYR A 507 1.84 14.07 -3.90
CA TYR A 507 3.09 14.13 -3.13
C TYR A 507 4.35 13.83 -3.96
N MET A 508 4.19 13.42 -5.23
CA MET A 508 5.31 13.30 -6.16
C MET A 508 6.00 14.61 -6.48
N TYR A 509 5.29 15.73 -6.55
CA TYR A 509 5.92 17.00 -6.91
C TYR A 509 5.37 18.20 -6.15
N GLN A 510 4.35 18.00 -5.31
CA GLN A 510 3.74 19.04 -4.50
C GLN A 510 3.56 18.61 -3.05
N ARG A 511 3.18 19.56 -2.20
CA ARG A 511 2.91 19.35 -0.77
C ARG A 511 1.91 20.35 -0.22
N GLY A 512 1.36 20.06 0.96
CA GLY A 512 0.54 21.00 1.71
C GLY A 512 -0.80 21.30 1.02
N LEU A 513 -1.16 22.58 0.91
CA LEU A 513 -2.46 23.02 0.39
C LEU A 513 -2.74 22.50 -1.04
N ASP A 514 -1.71 22.41 -1.87
CA ASP A 514 -1.86 22.02 -3.27
C ASP A 514 -2.29 20.53 -3.41
N VAL A 515 -1.70 19.67 -2.59
CA VAL A 515 -2.12 18.25 -2.48
C VAL A 515 -3.58 18.16 -2.03
N MET A 516 -3.99 18.97 -1.06
CA MET A 516 -5.38 18.98 -0.59
C MET A 516 -6.35 19.46 -1.66
N ALA A 517 -5.97 20.49 -2.44
CA ALA A 517 -6.79 20.99 -3.53
C ALA A 517 -6.97 19.93 -4.62
N ALA A 518 -5.92 19.20 -4.98
CA ALA A 518 -5.99 18.08 -5.92
C ALA A 518 -6.89 16.94 -5.41
N ALA A 519 -6.77 16.57 -4.13
CA ALA A 519 -7.62 15.55 -3.52
C ALA A 519 -9.12 15.93 -3.58
N ILE A 520 -9.44 17.19 -3.26
CA ILE A 520 -10.79 17.75 -3.33
C ILE A 520 -11.31 17.74 -4.79
N LEU A 521 -10.47 18.17 -5.75
CA LEU A 521 -10.81 18.15 -7.16
C LEU A 521 -11.14 16.73 -7.63
N SER A 522 -10.26 15.76 -7.38
CA SER A 522 -10.46 14.39 -7.85
C SER A 522 -11.71 13.76 -7.24
N ALA A 523 -12.02 14.05 -5.98
CA ALA A 523 -13.28 13.64 -5.36
C ALA A 523 -14.51 14.24 -6.03
N ALA A 524 -14.45 15.53 -6.37
CA ALA A 524 -15.51 16.24 -7.06
C ALA A 524 -15.73 15.68 -8.48
N VAL A 525 -14.63 15.39 -9.20
CA VAL A 525 -14.66 14.74 -10.51
C VAL A 525 -15.28 13.35 -10.40
N ALA A 526 -14.87 12.53 -9.43
CA ALA A 526 -15.45 11.20 -9.22
C ALA A 526 -16.97 11.24 -8.99
N GLU A 527 -17.46 12.19 -8.20
CA GLU A 527 -18.90 12.42 -7.99
C GLU A 527 -19.62 12.89 -9.26
N ALA A 528 -18.98 13.70 -10.10
CA ALA A 528 -19.58 14.18 -11.36
C ALA A 528 -19.91 13.03 -12.34
N PHE A 529 -19.29 11.86 -12.18
CA PHE A 529 -19.64 10.67 -12.95
C PHE A 529 -20.95 10.01 -12.51
N SER A 530 -21.50 10.35 -11.34
CA SER A 530 -22.81 9.88 -10.89
C SER A 530 -23.90 10.18 -11.95
N PRO A 531 -24.80 9.24 -12.28
CA PRO A 531 -25.86 9.47 -13.26
C PRO A 531 -26.71 10.70 -12.94
N ASP A 532 -26.96 10.94 -11.65
CA ASP A 532 -27.78 12.02 -11.12
C ASP A 532 -26.93 13.18 -10.54
N ALA A 533 -25.65 13.25 -10.92
CA ALA A 533 -24.75 14.29 -10.45
C ALA A 533 -25.34 15.69 -10.71
N SER A 534 -25.29 16.54 -9.69
CA SER A 534 -25.66 17.94 -9.78
C SER A 534 -24.52 18.81 -9.27
N VAL A 535 -24.57 20.11 -9.54
CA VAL A 535 -23.61 21.06 -8.96
C VAL A 535 -23.58 20.93 -7.43
N GLU A 536 -24.74 20.74 -6.80
CA GLU A 536 -24.83 20.56 -5.34
C GLU A 536 -24.16 19.27 -4.87
N SER A 537 -24.35 18.14 -5.58
CA SER A 537 -23.73 16.87 -5.17
C SER A 537 -22.21 16.92 -5.32
N VAL A 538 -21.72 17.52 -6.41
CA VAL A 538 -20.28 17.74 -6.65
C VAL A 538 -19.68 18.64 -5.57
N CYS A 539 -20.33 19.76 -5.22
CA CYS A 539 -19.88 20.62 -4.12
C CYS A 539 -19.89 19.91 -2.77
N LYS A 540 -20.90 19.06 -2.49
CA LYS A 540 -20.95 18.25 -1.27
C LYS A 540 -19.80 17.25 -1.21
N ALA A 541 -19.46 16.59 -2.32
CA ALA A 541 -18.30 15.69 -2.39
C ALA A 541 -17.00 16.45 -2.14
N ALA A 542 -16.82 17.62 -2.76
CA ALA A 542 -15.66 18.48 -2.52
C ALA A 542 -15.52 18.89 -1.05
N LEU A 543 -16.62 19.34 -0.42
CA LEU A 543 -16.63 19.78 0.98
C LEU A 543 -16.45 18.63 1.97
N LYS A 544 -16.93 17.41 1.64
CA LYS A 544 -16.74 16.21 2.47
C LYS A 544 -15.26 15.93 2.71
N TRP A 545 -14.41 16.17 1.71
CA TRP A 545 -12.98 15.88 1.75
C TRP A 545 -12.11 17.12 2.00
N ALA A 546 -12.73 18.28 2.20
CA ALA A 546 -12.02 19.47 2.63
C ALA A 546 -11.51 19.31 4.07
N PRO A 547 -10.36 19.94 4.45
CA PRO A 547 -9.85 19.86 5.80
C PRO A 547 -10.85 20.35 6.85
N ALA A 548 -11.20 19.48 7.80
CA ALA A 548 -12.11 19.82 8.90
C ALA A 548 -11.47 20.71 9.98
N LYS A 549 -10.15 20.87 9.96
CA LYS A 549 -9.39 21.71 10.90
C LYS A 549 -8.73 22.87 10.15
N PRO A 550 -8.63 24.06 10.76
CA PRO A 550 -7.92 25.18 10.15
C PRO A 550 -6.49 24.81 9.78
N PHE A 551 -6.08 25.19 8.56
CA PHE A 551 -4.70 25.00 8.12
C PHE A 551 -3.78 25.91 8.92
N ARG A 552 -2.76 25.35 9.56
CA ARG A 552 -1.75 26.13 10.29
C ARG A 552 -0.70 26.59 9.28
N THR A 553 -0.85 27.81 8.76
CA THR A 553 0.19 28.46 7.94
C THR A 553 1.17 29.22 8.82
N PHE A 554 2.43 29.32 8.39
CA PHE A 554 3.50 30.00 9.13
C PHE A 554 3.27 31.50 9.34
N ASP A 555 2.40 32.12 8.55
CA ASP A 555 2.24 33.57 8.49
C ASP A 555 0.98 34.12 9.20
N ARG A 556 0.19 33.26 9.86
CA ARG A 556 -1.07 33.65 10.53
C ARG A 556 -2.00 34.49 9.64
N ARG A 557 -1.88 34.41 8.30
CA ARG A 557 -2.70 35.23 7.40
C ARG A 557 -4.17 34.90 7.69
N PRO A 558 -4.99 35.87 8.12
CA PRO A 558 -6.41 35.62 8.31
C PRO A 558 -6.97 35.24 6.93
N PHE A 559 -7.53 34.04 6.82
CA PHE A 559 -8.35 33.66 5.68
C PHE A 559 -9.61 34.53 5.72
N LYS A 560 -9.54 35.74 5.14
CA LYS A 560 -10.75 36.43 4.74
C LYS A 560 -11.24 35.68 3.51
N SER A 561 -12.28 34.85 3.67
CA SER A 561 -13.02 34.42 2.49
C SER A 561 -13.37 35.66 1.67
N PRO A 562 -13.34 35.61 0.34
CA PRO A 562 -14.03 36.62 -0.46
C PRO A 562 -15.45 36.73 0.10
N ARG A 563 -15.85 37.93 0.51
CA ARG A 563 -17.22 38.21 0.96
C ARG A 563 -18.13 38.37 -0.25
#